data_AF-A0A1V5VT69-F1
#
_entry.id   AF-A0A1V5VT69-F1
#
_cell.length_a   1.000
_cell.length_b   1.000
_cell.length_c   1.000
_cell.angle_alpha   90.00
_cell.angle_beta   90.00
_cell.angle_gamma   90.00
#
_symmetry.space_group_name_H-M   'P 1'
#
loop_
_entity.id
_entity.type
_entity.pdbx_description
1 polymer ?
#
loop_
_entity_poly.entity_id
_entity_poly.type
_entity_poly.pdbx_seq_one_letter_code
_entity_poly.pdbx_strand_id
1 'polypeptide(L)'
;MVFVGYQAKNTLGRRIKDGEKLVKIFGEEISVNCNVYSIEGFSSHADQRGLIEWVGSFIKKPKKVFLVHGEEESSKVLSKLMESELGIPVEAAKLGETVELSAAAAREITVERRSMNKHNLISYLRALKAASGDTFDSLEYIISEGSNIKDDSLLYHLKKLEDSIAELKKEIS
;
A
#
# COMPACT_ATOMS: atom_id res chain seq x y z
N MET A 1 6.89 21.16 -14.17
CA MET A 1 6.24 20.50 -13.02
C MET A 1 7.29 20.13 -11.98
N VAL A 2 6.98 20.30 -10.70
CA VAL A 2 7.90 19.98 -9.60
C VAL A 2 7.23 19.01 -8.63
N PHE A 3 7.85 17.86 -8.38
CA PHE A 3 7.43 16.92 -7.35
C PHE A 3 8.19 17.18 -6.05
N VAL A 4 7.47 17.25 -4.93
CA VAL A 4 8.04 17.50 -3.58
C VAL A 4 7.95 16.28 -2.65
N GLY A 5 7.42 15.16 -3.14
CA GLY A 5 7.18 13.97 -2.32
C GLY A 5 7.21 12.68 -3.13
N TYR A 6 7.18 11.56 -2.39
CA TYR A 6 7.20 10.22 -2.96
C TYR A 6 6.03 9.98 -3.90
N GLN A 7 6.30 9.37 -5.06
CA GLN A 7 5.28 8.98 -6.03
C GLN A 7 5.19 7.47 -6.06
N ALA A 8 4.12 6.89 -5.52
CA ALA A 8 3.97 5.45 -5.44
C ALA A 8 3.96 4.77 -6.82
N LYS A 9 4.43 3.52 -6.88
CA LYS A 9 4.37 2.72 -8.11
C LYS A 9 2.94 2.68 -8.67
N ASN A 10 2.84 2.70 -10.00
CA ASN A 10 1.58 2.71 -10.76
C ASN A 10 0.72 3.99 -10.63
N THR A 11 1.22 5.04 -9.97
CA THR A 11 0.55 6.34 -10.01
C THR A 11 0.91 7.11 -11.28
N LEU A 12 0.01 7.99 -11.71
CA LEU A 12 0.27 8.94 -12.79
C LEU A 12 1.51 9.82 -12.49
N GLY A 13 1.65 10.26 -11.23
CA GLY A 13 2.79 11.05 -10.80
C GLY A 13 4.12 10.31 -10.96
N ARG A 14 4.17 9.00 -10.63
CA ARG A 14 5.36 8.16 -10.82
C ARG A 14 5.70 8.01 -12.30
N ARG A 15 4.71 7.72 -13.14
CA ARG A 15 4.86 7.65 -14.60
C ARG A 15 5.47 8.93 -15.20
N ILE A 16 4.95 10.09 -14.81
CA ILE A 16 5.48 11.36 -15.30
C ILE A 16 6.88 11.63 -14.73
N LYS A 17 7.11 11.33 -13.45
CA LYS A 17 8.43 11.46 -12.80
C LYS A 17 9.49 10.58 -13.48
N ASP A 18 9.11 9.37 -13.90
CA ASP A 18 9.97 8.42 -14.62
C ASP A 18 10.21 8.83 -16.08
N GLY A 19 9.62 9.94 -16.54
CA GLY A 19 9.92 10.58 -17.81
C GLY A 19 8.94 10.26 -18.94
N GLU A 20 7.80 9.63 -18.64
CA GLU A 20 6.79 9.31 -19.65
C GLU A 20 6.27 10.60 -20.31
N LYS A 21 6.40 10.67 -21.64
CA LYS A 21 6.07 11.88 -22.42
C LYS A 21 4.63 11.94 -22.89
N LEU A 22 3.90 10.83 -22.80
CA LEU A 22 2.48 10.74 -23.14
C LEU A 22 1.77 9.99 -22.03
N VAL A 23 0.81 10.62 -21.37
CA VAL A 23 0.09 10.02 -20.25
C VAL A 23 -1.41 10.14 -20.42
N LYS A 24 -2.16 9.22 -19.82
CA LYS A 24 -3.62 9.20 -19.91
C LYS A 24 -4.24 9.91 -18.71
N ILE A 25 -5.03 10.96 -18.97
CA ILE A 25 -5.76 11.70 -17.94
C ILE A 25 -7.24 11.77 -18.39
N PHE A 26 -8.15 11.26 -17.56
CA PHE A 26 -9.60 11.21 -17.87
C PHE A 26 -9.97 10.58 -19.22
N GLY A 27 -9.21 9.58 -19.67
CA GLY A 27 -9.50 8.92 -20.95
C GLY A 27 -8.70 9.47 -22.13
N GLU A 28 -8.12 10.66 -22.00
CA GLU A 28 -7.42 11.37 -23.07
C GLU A 28 -5.91 11.21 -22.95
N GLU A 29 -5.22 11.14 -24.09
CA GLU A 29 -3.76 11.14 -24.15
C GLU A 29 -3.22 12.57 -24.14
N ILE A 30 -2.37 12.87 -23.16
CA ILE A 30 -1.82 14.21 -22.94
C ILE A 30 -0.30 14.15 -22.98
N SER A 31 0.30 15.02 -23.79
CA SER A 31 1.75 15.16 -23.91
C SER A 31 2.35 15.93 -22.73
N VAL A 32 3.38 15.37 -22.08
CA VAL A 32 4.14 16.02 -21.02
C VAL A 32 5.28 16.84 -21.63
N ASN A 33 4.98 18.08 -22.00
CA ASN A 33 5.94 19.00 -22.64
C ASN A 33 6.73 19.85 -21.63
N CYS A 34 6.30 19.88 -20.37
CA CYS A 34 7.00 20.67 -19.35
C CYS A 34 8.24 19.94 -18.82
N ASN A 35 9.23 20.71 -18.35
CA ASN A 35 10.35 20.15 -17.61
C ASN A 35 9.85 19.59 -16.27
N VAL A 36 10.31 18.39 -15.93
CA VAL A 36 9.95 17.68 -14.69
C VAL A 36 11.14 17.72 -13.74
N TYR A 37 10.94 18.28 -12.56
CA TYR A 37 11.94 18.33 -11.50
C TYR A 37 11.42 17.61 -10.25
N SER A 38 12.32 17.05 -9.46
CA SER A 38 12.01 16.51 -8.13
C SER A 38 12.89 17.20 -7.11
N ILE A 39 12.28 17.68 -6.02
CA ILE A 39 13.01 18.21 -4.87
C ILE A 39 12.91 17.18 -3.76
N GLU A 40 14.05 16.56 -3.44
CA GLU A 40 14.18 15.64 -2.33
C GLU A 40 14.44 16.45 -1.05
N GLY A 41 13.73 16.15 0.05
CA GLY A 41 13.87 16.87 1.33
C GLY A 41 12.64 17.67 1.81
N PHE A 42 11.60 17.86 0.98
CA PHE A 42 10.29 18.38 1.44
C PHE A 42 9.32 17.28 1.88
N SER A 43 9.71 16.01 1.78
CA SER A 43 8.92 14.91 2.32
C SER A 43 8.99 14.92 3.84
N SER A 44 7.83 14.81 4.50
CA SER A 44 7.74 14.66 5.96
C SER A 44 8.23 13.30 6.46
N HIS A 45 8.59 12.38 5.56
CA HIS A 45 9.11 11.06 5.90
C HIS A 45 10.63 11.13 6.08
N ALA A 46 11.11 10.54 7.17
CA ALA A 46 12.54 10.35 7.39
C ALA A 46 13.16 9.52 6.24
N ASP A 47 14.37 9.90 5.84
CA ASP A 47 15.15 9.12 4.89
C ASP A 47 15.72 7.85 5.55
N GLN A 48 16.41 7.03 4.75
CA GLN A 48 17.01 5.78 5.21
C GLN A 48 17.92 6.00 6.43
N ARG A 49 18.73 7.06 6.40
CA ARG A 49 19.69 7.36 7.47
C ARG A 49 18.98 7.80 8.74
N GLY A 50 18.00 8.70 8.62
CA GLY A 50 17.18 9.18 9.72
C GLY A 50 16.43 8.05 10.43
N LEU A 51 15.93 7.05 9.68
CA LEU A 51 15.30 5.87 10.27
C LEU A 51 16.28 4.99 11.07
N ILE A 52 17.48 4.77 10.55
CA ILE A 52 18.55 4.01 11.24
C ILE A 52 18.96 4.74 12.53
N GLU A 53 19.20 6.05 12.44
CA GLU A 53 19.60 6.88 13.57
C GLU A 53 18.51 6.96 14.64
N TRP A 54 17.25 7.06 14.23
CA TRP A 54 16.10 7.05 15.13
C TRP A 54 16.03 5.75 15.94
N VAL A 55 16.12 4.58 15.31
CA VAL A 55 16.17 3.28 16.02
C VAL A 55 17.47 3.15 16.83
N GLY A 56 18.58 3.70 16.33
CA GLY A 56 19.86 3.81 17.03
C GLY A 56 19.79 4.62 18.32
N SER A 57 18.86 5.57 18.43
CA SER A 57 18.81 6.51 19.56
C SER A 57 18.06 5.99 20.79
N PHE A 58 17.44 4.81 20.73
CA PHE A 58 16.77 4.22 21.90
C PHE A 58 17.77 3.76 22.96
N ILE A 59 17.58 4.22 24.21
CA ILE A 59 18.39 3.81 25.38
C ILE A 59 18.26 2.30 25.61
N LYS A 60 17.03 1.79 25.63
CA LYS A 60 16.76 0.35 25.64
C LYS A 60 16.46 -0.09 24.22
N LYS A 61 17.40 -0.83 23.62
CA LYS A 61 17.24 -1.31 22.25
C LYS A 61 16.01 -2.20 22.11
N PRO A 62 15.24 -2.07 21.01
CA PRO A 62 14.17 -3.02 20.72
C PRO A 62 14.74 -4.42 20.51
N LYS A 63 13.95 -5.45 20.85
CA LYS A 63 14.36 -6.86 20.64
C LYS A 63 14.25 -7.29 19.18
N LYS A 64 13.35 -6.66 18.42
CA LYS A 64 13.09 -6.88 17.00
C LYS A 64 12.40 -5.65 16.43
N VAL A 65 12.65 -5.33 15.16
CA VAL A 65 11.99 -4.25 14.42
C VAL A 65 11.23 -4.84 13.24
N PHE A 66 10.00 -4.39 13.04
CA PHE A 66 9.18 -4.74 11.87
C PHE A 66 9.00 -3.50 11.00
N LEU A 67 9.44 -3.56 9.75
CA LEU A 67 9.25 -2.51 8.76
C LEU A 67 7.88 -2.70 8.09
N VAL A 68 7.09 -1.64 8.09
CA VAL A 68 5.75 -1.57 7.48
C VAL A 68 5.66 -0.33 6.58
N HIS A 69 4.61 -0.23 5.77
CA HIS A 69 4.33 0.93 4.92
C HIS A 69 5.52 1.35 4.03
N GLY A 70 6.16 0.38 3.38
CA GLY A 70 7.21 0.61 2.40
C GLY A 70 7.04 -0.28 1.18
N GLU A 71 7.72 0.07 0.08
CA GLU A 71 7.82 -0.85 -1.06
C GLU A 71 8.66 -2.07 -0.66
N GLU A 72 8.34 -3.23 -1.24
CA GLU A 72 8.93 -4.52 -0.84
C GLU A 72 10.46 -4.49 -0.92
N GLU A 73 11.02 -4.06 -2.05
CA GLU A 73 12.47 -4.03 -2.26
C GLU A 73 13.16 -3.00 -1.37
N SER A 74 12.60 -1.79 -1.27
CA SER A 74 13.12 -0.74 -0.37
C SER A 74 13.13 -1.21 1.08
N SER A 75 12.08 -1.91 1.52
CA SER A 75 11.98 -2.44 2.88
C SER A 75 12.97 -3.56 3.15
N LYS A 76 13.19 -4.47 2.18
CA LYS A 76 14.22 -5.53 2.27
C LYS A 76 15.63 -4.97 2.35
N VAL A 77 15.92 -3.90 1.59
CA VAL A 77 17.23 -3.23 1.63
C VAL A 77 17.44 -2.54 2.97
N LEU A 78 16.44 -1.79 3.43
CA LEU A 78 16.48 -1.12 4.73
C LEU A 78 16.63 -2.11 5.89
N SER A 79 15.93 -3.25 5.87
CA SER A 79 16.01 -4.24 6.94
C SER A 79 17.42 -4.79 7.11
N LYS A 80 18.04 -5.20 6.00
CA LYS A 80 19.42 -5.73 6.00
C LYS A 80 20.42 -4.69 6.50
N LEU A 81 20.27 -3.44 6.06
CA LEU A 81 21.16 -2.36 6.46
C LEU A 81 21.01 -2.06 7.96
N MET A 82 19.79 -1.89 8.45
CA MET A 82 19.52 -1.66 9.88
C MET A 82 20.02 -2.81 10.75
N GLU A 83 19.83 -4.05 10.34
CA GLU A 83 20.33 -5.23 11.06
C GLU A 83 21.86 -5.23 11.14
N SER A 84 22.54 -4.90 10.04
CA SER A 84 24.00 -4.82 9.99
C SER A 84 24.59 -3.70 10.85
N GLU A 85 23.93 -2.53 10.93
CA GLU A 85 24.43 -1.38 11.68
C GLU A 85 24.06 -1.42 13.16
N LEU A 86 22.87 -1.93 13.50
CA LEU A 86 22.32 -1.86 14.85
C LEU A 86 22.47 -3.17 15.62
N GLY A 87 22.72 -4.30 14.95
CA GLY A 87 22.79 -5.62 15.56
C GLY A 87 21.46 -6.10 16.14
N ILE A 88 20.34 -5.58 15.62
CA ILE A 88 18.97 -5.90 16.05
C ILE A 88 18.30 -6.64 14.90
N PRO A 89 17.56 -7.75 15.16
CA PRO A 89 16.76 -8.39 14.12
C PRO A 89 15.75 -7.42 13.50
N VAL A 90 15.80 -7.25 12.17
CA VAL A 90 14.86 -6.38 11.43
C VAL A 90 14.22 -7.16 10.30
N GLU A 91 12.89 -7.11 10.22
CA GLU A 91 12.12 -7.84 9.20
C GLU A 91 11.12 -6.92 8.49
N ALA A 92 11.01 -7.06 7.17
CA ALA A 92 9.95 -6.43 6.40
C ALA A 92 8.66 -7.26 6.52
N ALA A 93 7.62 -6.67 7.13
CA ALA A 93 6.36 -7.36 7.38
C ALA A 93 5.62 -7.68 6.08
N LYS A 94 5.00 -8.85 6.03
CA LYS A 94 4.17 -9.28 4.89
C LYS A 94 2.72 -8.89 5.10
N LEU A 95 2.01 -8.68 3.99
CA LEU A 95 0.57 -8.38 4.05
C LEU A 95 -0.18 -9.53 4.71
N GLY A 96 -0.97 -9.21 5.75
CA GLY A 96 -1.75 -10.19 6.52
C GLY A 96 -0.94 -11.01 7.52
N GLU A 97 0.34 -10.70 7.71
CA GLU A 97 1.17 -11.34 8.73
C GLU A 97 0.67 -10.99 10.14
N THR A 98 0.63 -11.99 11.02
CA THR A 98 0.29 -11.81 12.44
C THR A 98 1.48 -12.24 13.27
N VAL A 99 1.95 -11.34 14.13
CA VAL A 99 3.08 -11.58 15.03
C VAL A 99 2.59 -11.56 16.46
N GLU A 100 2.93 -12.59 17.23
CA GLU A 100 2.67 -12.63 18.68
C GLU A 100 3.86 -12.03 19.44
N LEU A 101 3.59 -11.04 20.29
CA LEU A 101 4.62 -10.38 21.10
C LEU A 101 4.66 -11.00 22.49
N SER A 102 5.72 -11.76 22.79
CA SER A 102 5.96 -12.27 24.16
C SER A 102 7.14 -11.58 24.82
N ALA A 103 7.04 -11.35 26.13
CA ALA A 103 8.07 -10.65 26.90
C ALA A 103 9.42 -11.40 26.97
N ALA A 104 9.42 -12.71 26.69
CA ALA A 104 10.54 -13.62 26.97
C ALA A 104 11.61 -13.75 25.88
N ALA A 105 11.52 -12.95 24.79
CA ALA A 105 12.36 -12.93 23.58
C ALA A 105 11.52 -13.34 22.37
N ALA A 106 11.65 -12.55 21.30
CA ALA A 106 11.13 -12.89 19.99
C ALA A 106 11.85 -14.17 19.52
N ARG A 107 11.35 -15.34 19.93
CA ARG A 107 11.72 -16.59 19.29
C ARG A 107 11.21 -16.54 17.87
N GLU A 108 12.06 -16.97 16.93
CA GLU A 108 11.65 -17.32 15.57
C GLU A 108 10.51 -18.34 15.68
N ILE A 109 9.28 -17.87 15.43
CA ILE A 109 8.17 -18.78 15.20
C ILE A 109 8.18 -19.01 13.70
N THR A 110 8.60 -20.21 13.29
CA THR A 110 8.30 -20.67 11.93
C THR A 110 6.79 -20.80 11.86
N VAL A 111 6.14 -19.79 11.29
CA VAL A 111 4.70 -19.84 11.03
C VAL A 111 4.52 -20.81 9.87
N GLU A 112 4.20 -22.06 10.18
CA GLU A 112 3.46 -22.90 9.24
C GLU A 112 2.30 -22.04 8.74
N ARG A 113 2.17 -21.92 7.41
CA ARG A 113 1.09 -21.20 6.73
C ARG A 113 -0.23 -21.61 7.39
N ARG A 114 -0.70 -20.82 8.35
CA ARG A 114 -1.92 -21.12 9.08
C ARG A 114 -3.01 -20.92 8.03
N SER A 115 -3.49 -22.04 7.47
CA SER A 115 -4.65 -22.05 6.61
C SER A 115 -5.69 -21.15 7.27
N MET A 116 -6.22 -20.16 6.54
CA MET A 116 -7.22 -19.26 7.09
C MET A 116 -8.36 -20.11 7.66
N ASN A 117 -8.46 -20.20 8.99
CA ASN A 117 -9.53 -20.93 9.62
C ASN A 117 -10.85 -20.26 9.22
N LYS A 118 -11.86 -21.07 8.85
CA LYS A 118 -13.16 -20.60 8.32
C LYS A 118 -13.76 -19.43 9.10
N HIS A 119 -13.58 -19.43 10.43
CA HIS A 119 -14.07 -18.37 11.31
C HIS A 119 -13.47 -16.98 11.02
N ASN A 120 -12.16 -16.89 10.74
CA ASN A 120 -11.49 -15.63 10.43
C ASN A 120 -11.89 -15.10 9.05
N LEU A 121 -12.08 -16.01 8.09
CA LEU A 121 -12.56 -15.66 6.75
C LEU A 121 -13.99 -15.09 6.80
N ILE A 122 -14.87 -15.68 7.61
CA ILE A 122 -16.23 -15.18 7.82
C ILE A 122 -16.22 -13.76 8.41
N SER A 123 -15.38 -13.51 9.41
CA SER A 123 -15.27 -12.18 10.03
C SER A 123 -14.74 -11.13 9.04
N TYR A 124 -13.73 -11.49 8.24
CA TYR A 124 -13.21 -10.62 7.18
C TYR A 124 -14.28 -10.34 6.11
N LEU A 125 -15.00 -11.37 5.65
CA LEU A 125 -16.09 -11.22 4.68
C LEU A 125 -17.22 -10.31 5.20
N ARG A 126 -17.56 -10.39 6.49
CA ARG A 126 -18.55 -9.48 7.10
C ARG A 126 -18.06 -8.04 7.13
N ALA A 127 -16.82 -7.81 7.53
CA ALA A 127 -16.24 -6.47 7.55
C ALA A 127 -16.17 -5.86 6.14
N LEU A 128 -15.75 -6.65 5.15
CA LEU A 128 -15.72 -6.25 3.76
C LEU A 128 -17.13 -5.92 3.24
N LYS A 129 -18.13 -6.76 3.53
CA LYS A 129 -19.52 -6.53 3.13
C LYS A 129 -20.08 -5.23 3.72
N ALA A 130 -19.79 -4.93 4.99
CA ALA A 130 -20.23 -3.70 5.64
C ALA A 130 -19.60 -2.47 4.98
N ALA A 131 -18.27 -2.45 4.80
CA ALA A 131 -17.56 -1.33 4.19
C ALA A 131 -17.98 -1.09 2.73
N SER A 132 -18.25 -2.16 1.97
CA SER A 132 -18.77 -2.04 0.62
C SER A 132 -20.19 -1.47 0.59
N GLY A 133 -21.05 -1.84 1.54
CA GLY A 133 -22.43 -1.33 1.65
C GLY A 133 -22.46 0.20 1.77
N ASP A 134 -21.71 0.74 2.74
CA ASP A 134 -21.62 2.19 2.94
C ASP A 134 -21.09 2.92 1.67
N THR A 135 -20.18 2.27 0.94
CA THR A 135 -19.63 2.79 -0.31
C THR A 135 -20.69 2.82 -1.41
N PHE A 136 -21.50 1.76 -1.55
CA PHE A 136 -22.59 1.71 -2.53
C PHE A 136 -23.69 2.71 -2.20
N ASP A 137 -24.08 2.84 -0.93
CA ASP A 137 -25.09 3.82 -0.50
C ASP A 137 -24.63 5.25 -0.81
N SER A 138 -23.34 5.53 -0.59
CA SER A 138 -22.74 6.82 -0.93
C SER A 138 -22.74 7.07 -2.45
N LEU A 139 -22.48 6.05 -3.26
CA LEU A 139 -22.51 6.15 -4.71
C LEU A 139 -23.93 6.33 -5.24
N GLU A 140 -24.91 5.59 -4.72
CA GLU A 140 -26.33 5.74 -5.07
C GLU A 140 -26.82 7.15 -4.73
N TYR A 141 -26.44 7.68 -3.56
CA TYR A 141 -26.74 9.06 -3.19
C TYR A 141 -26.16 10.08 -4.19
N ILE A 142 -24.88 9.95 -4.54
CA ILE A 142 -24.20 10.83 -5.50
C ILE A 142 -24.86 10.75 -6.89
N ILE A 143 -25.24 9.56 -7.34
CA ILE A 143 -25.93 9.34 -8.62
C ILE A 143 -27.35 9.94 -8.59
N SER A 144 -28.03 9.90 -7.44
CA SER A 144 -29.39 10.43 -7.30
C SER A 144 -29.46 11.96 -7.25
N GLU A 145 -28.41 12.64 -6.80
CA GLU A 145 -28.35 14.11 -6.66
C GLU A 145 -27.61 14.81 -7.81
N GLY A 146 -26.89 14.07 -8.67
CA GLY A 146 -26.01 14.63 -9.69
C GLY A 146 -26.60 14.63 -11.11
N SER A 147 -26.82 15.80 -11.70
CA SER A 147 -26.94 15.91 -13.16
C SER A 147 -25.53 16.07 -13.77
N ASN A 148 -25.15 15.14 -14.65
CA ASN A 148 -23.97 15.16 -15.52
C ASN A 148 -22.64 14.64 -14.93
N ILE A 149 -22.64 13.42 -14.37
CA ILE A 149 -21.41 12.67 -14.07
C ILE A 149 -20.89 12.09 -15.41
N LYS A 150 -19.60 12.26 -15.73
CA LYS A 150 -18.99 11.68 -16.94
C LYS A 150 -18.95 10.15 -16.81
N ASP A 151 -20.01 9.51 -17.29
CA ASP A 151 -20.39 8.10 -17.06
C ASP A 151 -19.32 7.06 -17.42
N ASP A 152 -18.53 7.27 -18.47
CA ASP A 152 -17.69 6.21 -19.05
C ASP A 152 -16.59 5.70 -18.11
N SER A 153 -16.00 6.57 -17.29
CA SER A 153 -14.92 6.16 -16.38
C SER A 153 -15.46 5.37 -15.19
N LEU A 154 -16.63 5.74 -14.66
CA LEU A 154 -17.27 4.99 -13.58
C LEU A 154 -17.77 3.64 -14.10
N LEU A 155 -18.38 3.62 -15.29
CA LEU A 155 -18.82 2.40 -15.94
C LEU A 155 -17.67 1.41 -16.16
N TYR A 156 -16.50 1.92 -16.59
CA TYR A 156 -15.30 1.10 -16.76
C TYR A 156 -14.85 0.44 -15.44
N HIS A 157 -14.82 1.20 -14.34
CA HIS A 157 -14.43 0.68 -13.04
C HIS A 157 -15.46 -0.28 -12.46
N LEU A 158 -16.76 -0.02 -12.63
CA LEU A 158 -17.85 -0.91 -12.23
C LEU A 158 -17.77 -2.24 -12.97
N LYS A 159 -17.61 -2.21 -14.30
CA LYS A 159 -17.48 -3.42 -15.12
C LYS A 159 -16.26 -4.26 -14.72
N LYS A 160 -15.12 -3.62 -14.46
CA LYS A 160 -13.92 -4.32 -13.99
C LYS A 160 -14.14 -5.00 -12.62
N LEU A 161 -14.94 -4.37 -11.76
CA LEU A 161 -15.29 -4.91 -10.45
C LEU A 161 -16.26 -6.09 -10.57
N GLU A 162 -17.23 -6.02 -11.49
CA GLU A 162 -18.11 -7.14 -11.84
C GLU A 162 -17.33 -8.35 -12.39
N ASP A 163 -16.39 -8.13 -13.30
CA ASP A 163 -15.54 -9.19 -13.86
C ASP A 163 -14.72 -9.88 -12.75
N SER A 164 -14.16 -9.09 -11.84
CA SER A 164 -13.39 -9.61 -10.69
C SER A 164 -14.28 -10.44 -9.74
N ILE A 165 -15.52 -10.01 -9.50
CA ILE A 165 -16.49 -10.77 -8.70
C ILE A 165 -16.88 -12.06 -9.42
N ALA A 166 -17.06 -12.04 -10.74
CA ALA A 166 -17.41 -13.22 -11.53
C ALA A 166 -16.30 -14.27 -11.53
N GLU A 167 -15.04 -13.84 -11.58
CA GLU A 167 -13.87 -14.72 -11.48
C GLU A 167 -13.79 -15.37 -10.09
N LEU A 168 -13.94 -14.60 -9.02
CA LEU A 168 -13.99 -15.11 -7.64
C LEU A 168 -15.13 -16.12 -7.43
N LYS A 169 -16.31 -15.89 -8.03
CA LYS A 169 -17.43 -16.84 -7.97
C LYS A 169 -17.10 -18.19 -8.61
N LYS A 170 -16.26 -18.22 -9.66
CA LYS A 170 -15.83 -19.47 -10.31
C LYS A 170 -14.81 -20.24 -9.48
N GLU A 171 -13.94 -19.55 -8.74
CA GLU A 171 -12.95 -20.21 -7.87
C GLU A 171 -13.57 -20.85 -6.62
N ILE A 172 -14.75 -20.40 -6.21
CA ILE A 172 -15.45 -20.85 -5.00
C ILE A 172 -16.57 -21.89 -5.32
N SER A 173 -17.00 -21.99 -6.58
CA SER A 173 -17.99 -22.97 -7.06
C SER A 173 -17.36 -24.30 -7.46
#